data_AF-A0A3A3YSB8-F1
#
_entry.id   AF-A0A3A3YSB8-F1
#
_cell.length_a   1.000
_cell.length_b   1.000
_cell.length_c   1.000
_cell.angle_alpha   90.00
_cell.angle_beta   90.00
_cell.angle_gamma   90.00
#
_symmetry.space_group_name_H-M   'P 1'
#
loop_
_entity.id
_entity.type
_entity.pdbx_description
1 polymer ?
#
loop_
_entity_poly.entity_id
_entity_poly.type
_entity_poly.pdbx_seq_one_letter_code
_entity_poly.pdbx_strand_id
1 'polypeptide(L)'
;MRSLDPVADVAAVAEDCARREIEREGVPVVLAMPDRREAPVPVVDPRALAEGGRFAALLDAYGEELAPGAADDDVAALYAVVEVMGRAHVGPGTDGA
;
A
#
# COMPACT_ATOMS: atom_id res chain seq x y z
N MET A 1 -5.56 -14.27 6.02
CA MET A 1 -4.96 -13.33 5.05
C MET A 1 -5.99 -13.10 3.96
N ARG A 2 -6.41 -11.87 3.69
CA ARG A 2 -7.34 -11.58 2.58
C ARG A 2 -6.67 -11.88 1.24
N SER A 3 -7.45 -12.00 0.16
CA SER A 3 -6.90 -12.25 -1.18
C SER A 3 -5.83 -11.22 -1.55
N LEU A 4 -4.84 -11.64 -2.35
CA LEU A 4 -3.81 -10.77 -2.94
C LEU A 4 -4.18 -10.36 -4.37
N ASP A 5 -5.40 -10.64 -4.82
CA ASP A 5 -5.95 -10.06 -6.04
C ASP A 5 -6.37 -8.60 -5.76
N PRO A 6 -6.20 -7.66 -6.70
CA PRO A 6 -6.71 -6.30 -6.57
C PRO A 6 -8.21 -6.30 -6.24
N VAL A 7 -8.65 -5.34 -5.42
CA VAL A 7 -10.09 -5.16 -5.17
C VAL A 7 -10.78 -4.67 -6.45
N ALA A 8 -12.02 -5.11 -6.67
CA ALA A 8 -12.76 -4.78 -7.87
C ALA A 8 -13.15 -3.29 -7.98
N ASP A 9 -13.29 -2.60 -6.85
CA ASP A 9 -13.65 -1.17 -6.80
C ASP A 9 -12.60 -0.39 -5.98
N VAL A 10 -11.49 -0.09 -6.64
CA VAL A 10 -10.36 0.66 -6.08
C VAL A 10 -10.78 2.07 -5.65
N ALA A 11 -11.65 2.71 -6.44
CA ALA A 11 -12.14 4.06 -6.19
C ALA A 11 -12.96 4.14 -4.89
N ALA A 12 -13.84 3.16 -4.62
CA ALA A 12 -14.60 3.13 -3.37
C ALA A 12 -13.70 2.97 -2.13
N VAL A 13 -12.59 2.24 -2.24
CA VAL A 13 -11.62 2.13 -1.13
C VAL A 13 -10.88 3.44 -0.93
N ALA A 14 -10.48 4.12 -2.01
CA ALA A 14 -9.86 5.44 -1.95
C ALA A 14 -10.80 6.49 -1.32
N GLU A 15 -12.09 6.45 -1.64
CA GLU A 15 -13.09 7.33 -1.02
C GLU A 15 -13.28 7.05 0.48
N ASP A 16 -13.29 5.76 0.90
CA ASP A 16 -13.31 5.41 2.34
C ASP A 16 -12.07 5.94 3.07
N CYS A 17 -10.88 5.83 2.44
CA CYS A 17 -9.64 6.39 2.97
C CYS A 17 -9.72 7.91 3.12
N ALA A 18 -10.12 8.64 2.06
CA ALA A 18 -10.24 10.09 2.09
C ALA A 18 -11.24 10.58 3.15
N ARG A 19 -12.39 9.90 3.29
CA ARG A 19 -13.36 10.21 4.35
C ARG A 19 -12.76 10.08 5.75
N ARG A 20 -11.98 9.02 6.00
CA ARG A 20 -11.33 8.77 7.29
C ARG A 20 -10.17 9.72 7.55
N GLU A 21 -9.49 10.18 6.50
CA GLU A 21 -8.44 11.19 6.63
C GLU A 21 -9.03 12.51 7.16
N ILE A 22 -10.20 12.93 6.61
CA ILE A 22 -10.96 14.06 7.12
C ILE A 22 -11.33 13.86 8.61
N GLU A 23 -11.72 12.66 9.01
CA GLU A 23 -12.01 12.32 10.42
C GLU A 23 -10.76 12.37 11.33
N ARG A 24 -9.56 12.26 10.75
CA ARG A 24 -8.27 12.24 11.46
C ARG A 24 -7.52 13.57 11.42
N GLU A 25 -8.12 14.65 10.91
CA GLU A 25 -7.50 15.98 10.90
C GLU A 25 -6.87 16.31 12.27
N GLY A 26 -5.53 16.39 12.30
CA GLY A 26 -4.74 16.66 13.50
C GLY A 26 -3.85 15.51 14.02
N VAL A 27 -3.89 14.31 13.44
CA VAL A 27 -2.98 13.21 13.83
C VAL A 27 -1.79 13.12 12.86
N PRO A 28 -0.54 13.44 13.30
CA PRO A 28 0.63 13.31 12.44
C PRO A 28 0.92 11.83 12.14
N VAL A 29 1.00 11.48 10.84
CA VAL A 29 1.47 10.18 10.38
C VAL A 29 2.96 10.30 10.08
N VAL A 30 3.79 9.57 10.84
CA VAL A 30 5.24 9.48 10.59
C VAL A 30 5.54 8.12 9.99
N LEU A 31 5.86 8.08 8.69
CA LEU A 31 6.42 6.91 8.04
C LEU A 31 7.94 6.93 8.19
N ALA A 32 8.47 6.04 9.02
CA ALA A 32 9.92 5.84 9.12
C ALA A 32 10.37 4.94 7.97
N MET A 33 10.91 5.53 6.91
CA MET A 33 11.60 4.79 5.86
C MET A 33 13.03 4.49 6.32
N PRO A 34 13.52 3.25 6.20
CA PRO A 34 14.89 2.92 6.59
C PRO A 34 15.91 3.75 5.81
N ASP A 35 17.00 4.14 6.48
CA ASP A 35 18.10 4.89 5.87
C ASP A 35 18.72 4.09 4.72
N ARG A 36 18.70 4.65 3.50
CA ARG A 36 19.25 4.01 2.29
C ARG A 36 20.77 4.09 2.19
N ARG A 37 21.47 4.71 3.15
CA ARG A 37 22.95 4.78 3.16
C ARG A 37 23.61 3.43 3.37
N GLU A 38 22.93 2.49 4.01
CA GLU A 38 23.36 1.11 4.10
C GLU A 38 22.67 0.28 3.02
N ALA A 39 23.44 -0.57 2.34
CA ALA A 39 22.87 -1.47 1.34
C ALA A 39 21.85 -2.38 2.04
N PRO A 40 20.63 -2.55 1.46
CA PRO A 40 19.64 -3.43 2.05
C PRO A 40 20.20 -4.85 2.19
N VAL A 41 19.90 -5.50 3.31
CA VAL A 41 20.22 -6.93 3.47
C VAL A 41 19.46 -7.71 2.39
N PRO A 42 20.15 -8.47 1.53
CA PRO A 42 19.49 -9.21 0.47
C PRO A 42 18.52 -10.24 1.06
N VAL A 43 17.26 -10.18 0.65
CA VAL A 43 16.26 -11.19 0.99
C VAL A 43 16.54 -12.44 0.16
N VAL A 44 16.88 -13.54 0.82
CA VAL A 44 17.22 -14.82 0.17
C VAL A 44 16.21 -15.92 0.42
N ASP A 45 15.27 -15.72 1.34
CA ASP A 45 14.22 -16.70 1.62
C ASP A 45 13.24 -16.79 0.45
N PRO A 46 13.04 -17.99 -0.17
CA PRO A 46 12.16 -18.14 -1.32
C PRO A 46 10.71 -17.75 -1.06
N ARG A 47 10.22 -17.90 0.19
CA ARG A 47 8.85 -17.50 0.54
C ARG A 47 8.73 -15.99 0.56
N ALA A 48 9.67 -15.29 1.20
CA ALA A 48 9.73 -13.84 1.21
C ALA A 48 9.87 -13.26 -0.21
N LEU A 49 10.65 -13.89 -1.09
CA LEU A 49 10.76 -13.47 -2.49
C LEU A 49 9.45 -13.64 -3.26
N ALA A 50 8.76 -14.78 -3.10
CA ALA A 50 7.46 -15.02 -3.73
C ALA A 50 6.36 -14.10 -3.17
N GLU A 51 6.42 -13.77 -1.89
CA GLU A 51 5.53 -12.80 -1.27
C GLU A 51 5.80 -11.38 -1.76
N GLY A 52 7.07 -10.97 -1.83
CA GLY A 52 7.47 -9.68 -2.40
C GLY A 52 7.01 -9.51 -3.84
N GLY A 53 7.14 -10.54 -4.69
CA GLY A 53 6.65 -10.49 -6.06
C GLY A 53 5.13 -10.30 -6.16
N ARG A 54 4.36 -10.88 -5.24
CA ARG A 54 2.90 -10.69 -5.18
C ARG A 54 2.53 -9.28 -4.74
N PHE A 55 3.22 -8.73 -3.76
CA PHE A 55 3.00 -7.34 -3.34
C PHE A 55 3.43 -6.32 -4.40
N ALA A 56 4.51 -6.60 -5.15
CA ALA A 56 4.93 -5.75 -6.25
C ALA A 56 3.87 -5.71 -7.36
N ALA A 57 3.37 -6.88 -7.79
CA ALA A 57 2.30 -6.94 -8.79
C ALA A 57 1.02 -6.21 -8.34
N LEU A 58 0.72 -6.26 -7.04
CA LEU A 58 -0.40 -5.54 -6.46
C LEU A 58 -0.16 -4.01 -6.48
N LEU A 59 1.04 -3.58 -6.09
CA LEU A 59 1.44 -2.17 -6.14
C LEU A 59 1.33 -1.62 -7.56
N ASP A 60 1.78 -2.37 -8.57
CA ASP A 60 1.68 -2.00 -9.98
C ASP A 60 0.22 -1.83 -10.40
N ALA A 61 -0.64 -2.81 -10.08
CA ALA A 61 -2.07 -2.77 -10.44
C ALA A 61 -2.81 -1.58 -9.81
N TYR A 62 -2.56 -1.27 -8.53
CA TYR A 62 -3.16 -0.08 -7.90
C TYR A 62 -2.55 1.21 -8.43
N GLY A 63 -1.27 1.21 -8.82
CA GLY A 63 -0.59 2.37 -9.41
C GLY A 63 -1.21 2.77 -10.75
N GLU A 64 -1.50 1.80 -11.62
CA GLU A 64 -2.16 2.04 -12.91
C GLU A 64 -3.55 2.70 -12.74
N GLU A 65 -4.29 2.30 -11.71
CA GLU A 65 -5.65 2.81 -11.45
C GLU A 65 -5.65 4.16 -10.71
N LEU A 66 -4.82 4.32 -9.67
CA LEU A 66 -4.87 5.48 -8.78
C LEU A 66 -3.97 6.64 -9.23
N ALA A 67 -2.86 6.34 -9.90
CA ALA A 67 -1.85 7.32 -10.24
C ALA A 67 -1.28 7.10 -11.66
N PRO A 68 -2.13 7.04 -12.70
CA PRO A 68 -1.68 6.77 -14.05
C PRO A 68 -0.70 7.86 -14.52
N GLY A 69 0.51 7.44 -14.89
CA GLY A 69 1.55 8.34 -15.39
C GLY A 69 2.28 9.15 -14.31
N ALA A 70 2.11 8.81 -13.02
CA ALA A 70 2.99 9.32 -11.97
C ALA A 70 4.45 8.92 -12.23
N ALA A 71 5.39 9.78 -11.82
CA ALA A 71 6.81 9.45 -11.88
C ALA A 71 7.18 8.44 -10.80
N ASP A 72 8.24 7.65 -11.04
CA ASP A 72 8.71 6.62 -10.11
C ASP A 72 9.10 7.17 -8.72
N ASP A 73 9.44 8.46 -8.64
CA ASP A 73 9.82 9.16 -7.41
C ASP A 73 8.70 10.05 -6.83
N ASP A 74 7.49 9.96 -7.35
CA ASP A 74 6.32 10.66 -6.80
C ASP A 74 5.87 10.00 -5.49
N VAL A 75 6.37 10.55 -4.38
CA VAL A 75 6.08 10.09 -3.03
C VAL A 75 4.61 10.25 -2.66
N ALA A 76 3.91 11.26 -3.20
CA ALA A 76 2.50 11.47 -2.91
C ALA A 76 1.63 10.40 -3.59
N ALA A 77 1.93 10.07 -4.85
CA ALA A 77 1.31 8.97 -5.57
C ALA A 77 1.56 7.63 -4.85
N LEU A 78 2.81 7.37 -4.44
CA LEU A 78 3.15 6.17 -3.68
C LEU A 78 2.36 6.07 -2.37
N TYR A 79 2.22 7.18 -1.64
CA TYR A 79 1.46 7.20 -0.38
C TYR A 79 0.00 6.81 -0.60
N ALA A 80 -0.65 7.39 -1.60
CA ALA A 80 -2.04 7.08 -1.94
C ALA A 80 -2.23 5.60 -2.28
N VAL A 81 -1.33 5.03 -3.10
CA VAL A 81 -1.36 3.61 -3.47
C VAL A 81 -1.16 2.71 -2.25
N VAL A 82 -0.15 2.99 -1.42
CA VAL A 82 0.17 2.17 -0.24
C VAL A 82 -0.94 2.25 0.81
N GLU A 83 -1.60 3.40 0.97
CA GLU A 83 -2.73 3.54 1.88
C GLU A 83 -3.92 2.67 1.46
N VAL A 84 -4.31 2.74 0.19
CA VAL A 84 -5.41 1.93 -0.37
C VAL A 84 -5.07 0.44 -0.31
N MET A 85 -3.87 0.05 -0.73
CA MET A 85 -3.39 -1.34 -0.68
C MET A 85 -3.37 -1.86 0.77
N GLY A 86 -2.82 -1.06 1.70
CA GLY A 86 -2.77 -1.40 3.12
C GLY A 86 -4.16 -1.61 3.70
N ARG A 87 -5.11 -0.73 3.36
CA ARG A 87 -6.51 -0.83 3.81
C ARG A 87 -7.21 -2.08 3.29
N ALA A 88 -6.99 -2.41 2.01
CA ALA A 88 -7.62 -3.53 1.35
C ALA A 88 -7.06 -4.89 1.82
N HIS A 89 -5.73 -4.99 2.00
CA HIS A 89 -5.04 -6.28 2.14
C HIS A 89 -4.32 -6.50 3.48
N VAL A 90 -3.96 -5.44 4.21
CA VAL A 90 -3.10 -5.52 5.41
C VAL A 90 -3.81 -5.07 6.70
N GLY A 91 -4.90 -4.31 6.60
CA GLY A 91 -5.68 -3.82 7.75
C GLY A 91 -6.24 -4.95 8.63
N PRO A 92 -6.63 -4.65 9.89
CA PRO A 92 -7.11 -5.65 10.83
C PRO A 92 -8.28 -6.41 10.21
N GLY A 93 -8.14 -7.73 10.14
CA GLY A 93 -9.23 -8.61 9.74
C GLY A 93 -10.44 -8.32 10.62
N THR A 94 -11.61 -8.26 10.02
CA THR A 94 -12.87 -8.44 10.74
C THR A 94 -12.95 -9.91 11.21
N ASP A 95 -12.09 -10.29 12.14
CA ASP A 95 -12.29 -11.45 13.02
C ASP A 95 -12.83 -10.87 14.32
N GLY A 96 -14.13 -10.59 14.34
CA GLY A 96 -14.78 -9.92 15.47
C GLY A 96 -16.14 -9.32 15.13
N ALA A 97 -17.06 -10.13 14.61
CA ALA A 97 -18.50 -9.91 14.68
C ALA A 97 -19.19 -11.28 14.83
#